data_AF-A0A8H5PT25-F1
#
_entry.id   AF-A0A8H5PT25-F1
#
_cell.length_a   1.000
_cell.length_b   1.000
_cell.length_c   1.000
_cell.angle_alpha   90.00
_cell.angle_beta   90.00
_cell.angle_gamma   90.00
#
_symmetry.space_group_name_H-M   'P 1'
#
loop_
_entity.id
_entity.type
_entity.pdbx_description
1 polymer ?
#
loop_
_entity_poly.entity_id
_entity_poly.type
_entity_poly.pdbx_seq_one_letter_code
_entity_poly.pdbx_strand_id
1 'polypeptide(L)'
;MAGDRSIVVAEIEYLKPDPLYDEQQPYSIASRPPLGIKRTNIMQVPVKTSIHNSRGKKAQFSLNVNGFEWVDHPLNFDVNQDAQVNDYMNEMGTFLRQHLNAEKVIVYDYVIRHQREKNQPRPEGVSRKVKKQILGAHIDISRESAISRIKLKCEDQAEELLEKHWQIVNIWRPLNGPVKSMPLAVCDSRYLHEDDIVASDIVLPHLQIQAYEIWYNPNQAWYFLDQQESTEVLLMLSADSITSIRCAHSAFEDPKTKTDDPKRQSIELRCMVFY
;
A
#
# COMPACT_ATOMS: atom_id res chain seq x y z
N MET A 1 11.48 -24.27 -18.75
CA MET A 1 12.63 -23.42 -18.40
C MET A 1 12.12 -21.99 -18.23
N ALA A 2 11.91 -21.55 -16.99
CA ALA A 2 11.56 -20.16 -16.70
C ALA A 2 12.85 -19.34 -16.88
N GLY A 3 12.93 -18.53 -17.93
CA GLY A 3 14.06 -17.62 -18.12
C GLY A 3 14.21 -16.71 -16.91
N ASP A 4 15.44 -16.53 -16.44
CA ASP A 4 15.80 -15.73 -15.27
C ASP A 4 15.08 -14.37 -15.31
N ARG A 5 14.07 -14.22 -14.46
CA ARG A 5 13.29 -12.98 -14.31
C ARG A 5 13.83 -12.24 -13.09
N SER A 6 15.15 -12.09 -13.00
CA SER A 6 15.80 -11.43 -11.86
C SER A 6 15.45 -9.95 -11.76
N ILE A 7 15.21 -9.28 -12.90
CA ILE A 7 14.82 -7.86 -12.98
C ILE A 7 13.73 -7.71 -14.05
N VAL A 8 12.77 -6.82 -13.79
CA VAL A 8 11.77 -6.35 -14.75
C VAL A 8 11.93 -4.84 -14.90
N VAL A 9 11.98 -4.34 -16.13
CA VAL A 9 11.92 -2.90 -16.39
C VAL A 9 10.49 -2.57 -16.79
N ALA A 10 9.80 -1.77 -15.98
CA ALA A 10 8.41 -1.38 -16.17
C ALA A 10 8.21 0.08 -15.71
N GLU A 11 7.06 0.67 -16.04
CA GLU A 11 6.75 2.02 -15.61
C GLU A 11 6.18 2.04 -14.19
N ILE A 12 6.73 2.92 -13.35
CA ILE A 12 6.13 3.37 -12.10
C ILE A 12 5.78 4.85 -12.30
N GLU A 13 4.57 5.25 -11.89
CA GLU A 13 4.18 6.66 -11.93
C GLU A 13 4.70 7.36 -10.66
N TYR A 14 5.47 8.44 -10.82
CA TYR A 14 5.99 9.27 -9.72
C TYR A 14 5.33 10.64 -9.72
N LEU A 15 5.33 11.32 -8.58
CA LEU A 15 4.95 12.73 -8.53
C LEU A 15 5.84 13.53 -9.48
N LYS A 16 5.23 14.33 -10.35
CA LYS A 16 5.95 15.21 -11.26
C LYS A 16 6.48 16.41 -10.48
N PRO A 17 7.79 16.72 -10.51
CA PRO A 17 8.28 17.96 -9.91
C PRO A 17 7.55 19.18 -10.49
N ASP A 18 7.05 20.04 -9.61
CA ASP A 18 6.28 21.23 -9.96
C ASP A 18 6.52 22.33 -8.90
N PRO A 19 6.94 23.56 -9.27
CA PRO A 19 7.10 24.67 -8.33
C PRO A 19 5.83 25.00 -7.54
N LEU A 20 4.65 24.60 -8.03
CA LEU A 20 3.41 24.73 -7.27
C LEU A 20 3.50 24.10 -5.88
N TYR A 21 4.30 23.05 -5.71
CA TYR A 21 4.43 22.34 -4.43
C TYR A 21 5.20 23.13 -3.36
N ASP A 22 5.90 24.20 -3.74
CA ASP A 22 6.52 25.14 -2.79
C ASP A 22 5.47 26.05 -2.12
N GLU A 23 4.34 26.28 -2.79
CA GLU A 23 3.26 27.16 -2.34
C GLU A 23 2.02 26.40 -1.87
N GLN A 24 1.78 25.21 -2.44
CA GLN A 24 0.59 24.40 -2.20
C GLN A 24 0.94 22.91 -2.13
N GLN A 25 0.70 22.32 -0.96
CA GLN A 25 0.86 20.87 -0.78
C GLN A 25 0.03 20.08 -1.80
N PRO A 26 0.55 18.96 -2.33
CA PRO A 26 -0.24 18.00 -3.08
C PRO A 26 -1.55 17.63 -2.36
N TYR A 27 -2.64 17.50 -3.10
CA TYR A 27 -3.92 17.05 -2.56
C TYR A 27 -4.77 16.29 -3.56
N SER A 28 -5.67 15.45 -3.07
CA SER A 28 -6.74 14.81 -3.82
C SER A 28 -8.07 14.85 -3.04
N ILE A 29 -9.15 15.21 -3.72
CA ILE A 29 -10.50 15.27 -3.16
C ILE A 29 -11.25 13.99 -3.54
N ALA A 30 -11.60 13.20 -2.53
CA ALA A 30 -12.25 11.90 -2.73
C ALA A 30 -13.69 12.06 -3.26
N SER A 31 -14.40 13.10 -2.83
CA SER A 31 -15.76 13.45 -3.25
C SER A 31 -15.78 14.37 -4.47
N ARG A 32 -16.99 14.79 -4.89
CA ARG A 32 -17.13 15.81 -5.94
C ARG A 32 -16.68 17.16 -5.36
N PRO A 33 -15.68 17.84 -5.96
CA PRO A 33 -15.23 19.14 -5.47
C PRO A 33 -16.28 20.24 -5.77
N PRO A 34 -16.25 21.36 -5.03
CA PRO A 34 -16.99 22.57 -5.38
C PRO A 34 -16.65 23.06 -6.79
N LEU A 35 -17.55 23.86 -7.39
CA LEU A 35 -17.34 24.43 -8.72
C LEU A 35 -16.06 25.27 -8.73
N GLY A 36 -15.22 25.10 -9.76
CA GLY A 36 -13.96 25.82 -9.93
C GLY A 36 -12.77 25.23 -9.16
N ILE A 37 -12.99 24.27 -8.26
CA ILE A 37 -11.92 23.58 -7.55
C ILE A 37 -11.51 22.32 -8.31
N LYS A 38 -10.23 22.20 -8.66
CA LYS A 38 -9.69 20.97 -9.23
C LYS A 38 -9.80 19.85 -8.21
N ARG A 39 -10.11 18.64 -8.68
CA ARG A 39 -10.16 17.47 -7.80
C ARG A 39 -8.80 17.16 -7.17
N THR A 40 -7.72 17.50 -7.86
CA THR A 40 -6.34 17.29 -7.40
C THR A 40 -5.40 18.26 -8.12
N ASN A 41 -4.29 18.63 -7.47
CA ASN A 41 -3.12 19.27 -8.08
C ASN A 41 -1.96 18.28 -8.29
N ILE A 42 -2.16 16.99 -8.01
CA ILE A 42 -1.17 15.93 -8.21
C ILE A 42 -1.09 15.63 -9.71
N MET A 43 0.11 15.76 -10.26
CA MET A 43 0.44 15.28 -11.59
C MET A 43 1.47 14.18 -11.45
N GLN A 44 1.26 13.04 -12.11
CA GLN A 44 2.20 11.94 -12.10
C GLN A 44 2.85 11.77 -13.47
N VAL A 45 4.11 11.31 -13.48
CA VAL A 45 4.88 11.00 -14.69
C VAL A 45 5.38 9.56 -14.63
N PRO A 46 5.21 8.76 -15.70
CA PRO A 46 5.76 7.42 -15.76
C PRO A 46 7.28 7.49 -15.92
N VAL A 47 7.99 6.67 -15.15
CA VAL A 47 9.44 6.47 -15.29
C VAL A 47 9.71 4.98 -15.41
N LYS A 48 10.56 4.59 -16.36
CA LYS A 48 11.03 3.21 -16.50
C LYS A 48 11.95 2.87 -15.33
N THR A 49 11.48 2.03 -14.44
CA THR A 49 12.16 1.64 -13.22
C THR A 49 12.56 0.17 -13.29
N SER A 50 13.75 -0.16 -12.80
CA SER A 50 14.18 -1.55 -12.59
C SER A 50 13.55 -2.07 -11.30
N ILE A 51 12.75 -3.12 -11.42
CA ILE A 51 12.03 -3.76 -10.32
C ILE A 51 12.57 -5.19 -10.17
N HIS A 52 13.25 -5.44 -9.06
CA HIS A 52 13.96 -6.68 -8.79
C HIS A 52 13.00 -7.77 -8.30
N ASN A 53 13.16 -8.98 -8.81
CA ASN A 53 12.36 -10.11 -8.38
C ASN A 53 12.93 -10.72 -7.08
N SER A 54 12.05 -10.83 -6.08
CA SER A 54 12.35 -11.37 -4.76
C SER A 54 12.03 -12.85 -4.61
N ARG A 55 11.59 -13.53 -5.68
CA ARG A 55 11.34 -14.98 -5.67
C ARG A 55 12.61 -15.73 -5.29
N GLY A 56 12.51 -16.59 -4.27
CA GLY A 56 13.65 -17.31 -3.69
C GLY A 56 14.54 -16.46 -2.77
N LYS A 57 14.19 -15.18 -2.55
CA LYS A 57 14.95 -14.23 -1.73
C LYS A 57 14.09 -13.57 -0.64
N LYS A 58 12.85 -14.05 -0.39
CA LYS A 58 11.91 -13.49 0.60
C LYS A 58 12.57 -13.26 1.97
N ALA A 59 13.36 -14.23 2.43
CA ALA A 59 14.05 -14.19 3.73
C ALA A 59 15.16 -13.12 3.86
N GLN A 60 15.51 -12.41 2.78
CA GLN A 60 16.47 -11.30 2.81
C GLN A 60 15.82 -9.97 3.22
N PHE A 61 14.49 -9.92 3.29
CA PHE A 61 13.72 -8.72 3.59
C PHE A 61 13.05 -8.87 4.94
N SER A 62 13.10 -7.82 5.74
CA SER A 62 12.39 -7.74 7.02
C SER A 62 11.71 -6.39 7.18
N LEU A 63 10.59 -6.39 7.90
CA LEU A 63 9.78 -5.19 8.11
C LEU A 63 10.58 -4.05 8.77
N ASN A 64 11.45 -4.38 9.72
CA ASN A 64 12.26 -3.44 10.51
C ASN A 64 13.54 -2.95 9.81
N VAL A 65 13.85 -3.41 8.59
CA VAL A 65 15.03 -2.98 7.83
C VAL A 65 14.60 -2.40 6.49
N ASN A 66 13.79 -3.16 5.75
CA ASN A 66 13.39 -2.81 4.38
C ASN A 66 12.07 -2.04 4.36
N GLY A 67 11.33 -2.00 5.47
CA GLY A 67 9.97 -1.49 5.53
C GLY A 67 8.93 -2.48 5.02
N PHE A 68 9.33 -3.66 4.56
CA PHE A 68 8.41 -4.70 4.10
C PHE A 68 9.00 -6.11 4.30
N GLU A 69 8.12 -7.10 4.30
CA GLU A 69 8.49 -8.52 4.27
C GLU A 69 7.40 -9.37 3.63
N TRP A 70 7.79 -10.51 3.06
CA TRP A 70 6.84 -11.52 2.59
C TRP A 70 6.80 -12.71 3.54
N VAL A 71 5.60 -13.10 3.93
CA VAL A 71 5.32 -14.18 4.88
C VAL A 71 4.29 -15.13 4.31
N ASP A 72 4.37 -16.40 4.68
CA ASP A 72 3.42 -17.41 4.22
C ASP A 72 2.28 -17.55 5.22
N HIS A 73 1.05 -17.45 4.74
CA HIS A 73 -0.16 -17.63 5.54
C HIS A 73 -1.28 -18.17 4.64
N PRO A 74 -2.02 -19.21 5.04
CA PRO A 74 -3.13 -19.74 4.23
C PRO A 74 -4.26 -18.72 4.06
N LEU A 75 -5.05 -18.84 2.99
CA LEU A 75 -6.29 -18.10 2.81
C LEU A 75 -7.47 -19.06 3.04
N ASN A 76 -8.11 -18.95 4.20
CA ASN A 76 -9.20 -19.83 4.62
C ASN A 76 -10.60 -19.25 4.36
N PHE A 77 -10.67 -18.04 3.79
CA PHE A 77 -11.90 -17.26 3.66
C PHE A 77 -12.17 -16.84 2.21
N ASP A 78 -13.44 -16.83 1.83
CA ASP A 78 -13.91 -16.16 0.63
C ASP A 78 -14.25 -14.70 0.97
N VAL A 79 -13.25 -13.83 0.87
CA VAL A 79 -13.37 -12.41 1.20
C VAL A 79 -14.15 -11.58 0.16
N ASN A 80 -14.78 -12.22 -0.83
CA ASN A 80 -15.82 -11.59 -1.65
C ASN A 80 -17.17 -11.50 -0.90
N GLN A 81 -17.32 -12.21 0.21
CA GLN A 81 -18.50 -12.19 1.06
C GLN A 81 -18.26 -11.28 2.26
N ASP A 82 -18.99 -10.17 2.37
CA ASP A 82 -18.81 -9.16 3.42
C ASP A 82 -18.77 -9.76 4.84
N ALA A 83 -19.58 -10.79 5.12
CA ALA A 83 -19.61 -11.48 6.41
C ALA A 83 -18.26 -12.12 6.77
N GLN A 84 -17.55 -12.70 5.80
CA GLN A 84 -16.26 -13.36 6.01
C GLN A 84 -15.09 -12.38 6.10
N VAL A 85 -15.26 -11.13 5.68
CA VAL A 85 -14.19 -10.12 5.77
C VAL A 85 -13.86 -9.79 7.22
N ASN A 86 -14.86 -9.75 8.11
CA ASN A 86 -14.62 -9.51 9.54
C ASN A 86 -13.85 -10.66 10.19
N ASP A 87 -14.21 -11.92 9.87
CA ASP A 87 -13.49 -13.10 10.37
C ASP A 87 -12.04 -13.12 9.84
N TYR A 88 -11.85 -12.75 8.57
CA TYR A 88 -10.54 -12.58 7.97
C TYR A 88 -9.71 -11.49 8.66
N MET A 89 -10.30 -10.32 8.96
CA MET A 89 -9.64 -9.25 9.70
C MET A 89 -9.21 -9.72 11.11
N ASN A 90 -10.04 -10.50 11.79
CA ASN A 90 -9.72 -11.06 13.10
C ASN A 90 -8.59 -12.10 13.04
N GLU A 91 -8.61 -13.01 12.05
CA GLU A 91 -7.53 -13.98 11.80
C GLU A 91 -6.21 -13.24 11.54
N MET A 92 -6.21 -12.30 10.61
CA MET A 92 -4.99 -11.56 10.23
C MET A 92 -4.49 -10.64 11.33
N GLY A 93 -5.38 -10.05 12.13
CA GLY A 93 -4.99 -9.27 13.32
C GLY A 93 -4.30 -10.13 14.37
N THR A 94 -4.81 -11.35 14.61
CA THR A 94 -4.20 -12.33 15.52
C THR A 94 -2.84 -12.78 15.00
N PHE A 95 -2.77 -13.11 13.72
CA PHE A 95 -1.53 -13.46 13.04
C PHE A 95 -0.48 -12.34 13.18
N LEU A 96 -0.83 -11.11 12.82
CA LEU A 96 0.12 -9.99 12.86
C LEU A 96 0.62 -9.72 14.28
N ARG A 97 -0.28 -9.81 15.28
CA ARG A 97 0.08 -9.65 16.70
C ARG A 97 1.12 -10.69 17.13
N GLN A 98 0.92 -11.95 16.75
CA GLN A 98 1.85 -13.03 17.07
C GLN A 98 3.17 -12.90 16.30
N HIS A 99 3.10 -12.62 15.00
CA HIS A 99 4.27 -12.48 14.12
C HIS A 99 5.21 -11.35 14.56
N LEU A 100 4.65 -10.21 14.96
CA LEU A 100 5.43 -9.06 15.43
C LEU A 100 5.71 -9.08 16.94
N ASN A 101 5.21 -10.09 17.68
CA ASN A 101 5.26 -10.12 19.15
C ASN A 101 4.73 -8.82 19.79
N ALA A 102 3.60 -8.34 19.28
CA ALA A 102 2.96 -7.10 19.73
C ALA A 102 2.00 -7.35 20.91
N GLU A 103 1.82 -6.34 21.76
CA GLU A 103 0.84 -6.36 22.85
C GLU A 103 -0.58 -6.34 22.26
N LYS A 104 -0.82 -5.44 21.29
CA LYS A 104 -2.14 -5.18 20.72
C LYS A 104 -2.08 -4.89 19.23
N VAL A 105 -3.04 -5.43 18.48
CA VAL A 105 -3.26 -5.11 17.06
C VAL A 105 -4.72 -4.73 16.85
N ILE A 106 -4.97 -3.63 16.16
CA ILE A 106 -6.30 -3.20 15.73
C ILE A 106 -6.33 -3.11 14.21
N VAL A 107 -7.12 -3.96 13.56
CA VAL A 107 -7.40 -3.85 12.12
C VAL A 107 -8.57 -2.90 11.93
N TYR A 108 -8.32 -1.68 11.46
CA TYR A 108 -9.32 -0.60 11.50
C TYR A 108 -9.97 -0.27 10.17
N ASP A 109 -9.40 -0.73 9.06
CA ASP A 109 -9.92 -0.54 7.71
C ASP A 109 -9.41 -1.63 6.77
N TYR A 110 -10.11 -1.80 5.66
CA TYR A 110 -9.67 -2.64 4.55
C TYR A 110 -10.10 -2.04 3.21
N VAL A 111 -9.35 -2.39 2.17
CA VAL A 111 -9.70 -2.09 0.79
C VAL A 111 -9.53 -3.32 -0.09
N ILE A 112 -10.52 -3.59 -0.93
CA ILE A 112 -10.43 -4.61 -1.98
C ILE A 112 -10.12 -3.88 -3.28
N ARG A 113 -9.21 -4.45 -4.08
CA ARG A 113 -8.85 -3.90 -5.39
C ARG A 113 -9.06 -4.96 -6.45
N HIS A 114 -9.91 -4.64 -7.43
CA HIS A 114 -10.03 -5.42 -8.66
C HIS A 114 -9.38 -4.62 -9.77
N GLN A 115 -8.45 -5.25 -10.49
CA GLN A 115 -7.85 -4.62 -11.66
C GLN A 115 -8.94 -4.23 -12.65
N ARG A 116 -8.89 -2.96 -13.09
CA ARG A 116 -9.73 -2.42 -14.15
C ARG A 116 -8.88 -1.55 -15.05
N GLU A 117 -9.28 -1.45 -16.32
CA GLU A 117 -8.63 -0.55 -17.28
C GLU A 117 -8.85 0.91 -16.87
N LYS A 118 -7.93 1.82 -17.24
CA LYS A 118 -7.91 3.22 -16.79
C LYS A 118 -9.26 3.92 -16.97
N ASN A 119 -9.88 3.76 -18.14
CA ASN A 119 -11.15 4.38 -18.51
C ASN A 119 -12.39 3.50 -18.25
N GLN A 120 -12.20 2.29 -17.73
CA GLN A 120 -13.33 1.41 -17.43
C GLN A 120 -14.11 1.94 -16.21
N PRO A 121 -15.42 2.22 -16.33
CA PRO A 121 -16.21 2.66 -15.17
C PRO A 121 -16.32 1.55 -14.13
N ARG A 122 -16.68 1.91 -12.89
CA ARG A 122 -17.07 0.90 -11.90
C ARG A 122 -18.35 0.22 -12.40
N PRO A 123 -18.39 -1.12 -12.49
CA PRO A 123 -19.62 -1.81 -12.85
C PRO A 123 -20.74 -1.52 -11.85
N GLU A 124 -21.99 -1.52 -12.33
CA GLU A 124 -23.16 -1.34 -11.47
C GLU A 124 -23.26 -2.47 -10.43
N GLY A 125 -23.75 -2.15 -9.23
CA GLY A 125 -23.85 -3.11 -8.11
C GLY A 125 -22.52 -3.43 -7.38
N VAL A 126 -21.37 -3.01 -7.90
CA VAL A 126 -20.07 -3.24 -7.23
C VAL A 126 -19.88 -2.28 -6.06
N SER A 127 -19.53 -2.82 -4.88
CA SER A 127 -19.27 -2.04 -3.67
C SER A 127 -18.24 -0.91 -3.88
N ARG A 128 -18.46 0.22 -3.20
CA ARG A 128 -17.50 1.35 -3.19
C ARG A 128 -16.16 0.98 -2.55
N LYS A 129 -16.12 -0.07 -1.71
CA LYS A 129 -14.91 -0.65 -1.13
C LYS A 129 -14.02 -1.33 -2.16
N VAL A 130 -14.56 -1.66 -3.34
CA VAL A 130 -13.79 -2.18 -4.47
C VAL A 130 -13.21 -1.02 -5.31
N LYS A 131 -11.90 -0.84 -5.20
CA LYS A 131 -11.11 0.19 -5.88
C LYS A 131 -10.27 -0.36 -7.02
N LYS A 132 -9.70 0.53 -7.84
CA LYS A 132 -8.70 0.16 -8.86
C LYS A 132 -7.33 0.03 -8.21
N GLN A 133 -6.40 -0.59 -8.92
CA GLN A 133 -4.97 -0.48 -8.65
C GLN A 133 -4.51 0.99 -8.71
N ILE A 134 -3.45 1.33 -7.98
CA ILE A 134 -2.80 2.64 -8.00
C ILE A 134 -1.43 2.44 -8.65
N LEU A 135 -1.14 3.23 -9.68
CA LEU A 135 0.14 3.20 -10.41
C LEU A 135 1.13 4.26 -9.89
N GLY A 136 0.60 5.27 -9.18
CA GLY A 136 1.39 6.24 -8.44
C GLY A 136 2.15 5.58 -7.28
N ALA A 137 3.45 5.79 -7.21
CA ALA A 137 4.25 5.45 -6.04
C ALA A 137 3.79 6.32 -4.85
N HIS A 138 3.38 5.66 -3.77
CA HIS A 138 2.85 6.32 -2.59
C HIS A 138 3.15 5.55 -1.31
N ILE A 139 2.97 6.23 -0.17
CA ILE A 139 2.83 5.64 1.16
C ILE A 139 1.47 6.05 1.69
N ASP A 140 0.76 5.09 2.27
CA ASP A 140 -0.69 5.13 2.47
C ASP A 140 -1.15 6.15 3.53
N ILE A 141 -0.26 6.49 4.48
CA ILE A 141 -0.52 7.43 5.57
C ILE A 141 0.78 8.07 6.06
N SER A 142 0.74 9.34 6.45
CA SER A 142 1.83 10.02 7.16
C SER A 142 1.86 9.65 8.64
N ARG A 143 2.97 9.94 9.32
CA ARG A 143 3.08 9.73 10.78
C ARG A 143 2.06 10.59 11.53
N GLU A 144 1.88 11.83 11.13
CA GLU A 144 0.92 12.78 11.71
C GLU A 144 -0.52 12.26 11.55
N SER A 145 -0.83 11.72 10.37
CA SER A 145 -2.14 11.12 10.13
C SER A 145 -2.34 9.79 10.84
N ALA A 146 -1.27 9.02 11.06
CA ALA A 146 -1.32 7.83 11.90
C ALA A 146 -1.69 8.20 13.35
N ILE A 147 -1.09 9.26 13.92
CA ILE A 147 -1.43 9.76 15.26
C ILE A 147 -2.91 10.16 15.33
N SER A 148 -3.38 10.97 14.37
CA SER A 148 -4.80 11.36 14.29
C SER A 148 -5.72 10.15 14.15
N ARG A 149 -5.30 9.12 13.41
CA ARG A 149 -6.06 7.89 13.24
C ARG A 149 -6.13 7.08 14.53
N ILE A 150 -5.03 6.97 15.27
CA ILE A 150 -4.97 6.30 16.58
C ILE A 150 -5.90 7.01 17.56
N LYS A 151 -5.84 8.35 17.64
CA LYS A 151 -6.77 9.16 18.47
C LYS A 151 -8.23 8.90 18.13
N LEU A 152 -8.57 8.89 16.84
CA LEU A 152 -9.94 8.65 16.39
C LEU A 152 -10.44 7.22 16.69
N LYS A 153 -9.56 6.21 16.66
CA LYS A 153 -9.95 4.80 16.76
C LYS A 153 -9.79 4.18 18.14
N CYS A 154 -8.89 4.71 18.95
CA CYS A 154 -8.61 4.21 20.29
C CYS A 154 -9.26 5.07 21.39
N GLU A 155 -9.81 6.24 21.03
CA GLU A 155 -10.57 7.12 21.92
C GLU A 155 -9.84 7.32 23.25
N ASP A 156 -10.43 6.89 24.37
CA ASP A 156 -9.90 7.07 25.72
C ASP A 156 -8.53 6.41 25.96
N GLN A 157 -8.16 5.39 25.17
CA GLN A 157 -6.86 4.69 25.28
C GLN A 157 -5.77 5.33 24.42
N ALA A 158 -6.10 6.32 23.58
CA ALA A 158 -5.17 6.81 22.57
C ALA A 158 -3.93 7.48 23.16
N GLU A 159 -4.06 8.24 24.25
CA GLU A 159 -2.92 8.94 24.86
C GLU A 159 -1.88 7.94 25.37
N GLU A 160 -2.29 6.93 26.15
CA GLU A 160 -1.41 5.87 26.64
C GLU A 160 -0.74 5.10 25.48
N LEU A 161 -1.52 4.74 24.44
CA LEU A 161 -1.00 3.98 23.31
C LEU A 161 -0.01 4.79 22.45
N LEU A 162 -0.15 6.11 22.39
CA LEU A 162 0.75 7.00 21.65
C LEU A 162 2.07 7.28 22.37
N GLU A 163 2.11 7.08 23.70
CA GLU A 163 3.35 7.15 24.49
C GLU A 163 4.24 5.91 24.31
N LYS A 164 3.66 4.79 23.88
CA LYS A 164 4.36 3.54 23.61
C LYS A 164 4.92 3.47 22.19
N HIS A 165 5.67 2.41 21.88
CA HIS A 165 6.03 2.10 20.50
C HIS A 165 4.77 1.67 19.74
N TRP A 166 4.52 2.32 18.61
CA TRP A 166 3.42 1.99 17.73
C TRP A 166 3.84 2.04 16.27
N GLN A 167 3.16 1.23 15.46
CA GLN A 167 3.36 1.16 14.02
C GLN A 167 2.02 1.09 13.29
N ILE A 168 1.98 1.63 12.07
CA ILE A 168 0.92 1.35 11.10
C ILE A 168 1.47 0.37 10.09
N VAL A 169 0.91 -0.84 10.08
CA VAL A 169 1.32 -1.94 9.18
C VAL A 169 0.15 -2.26 8.27
N ASN A 170 0.42 -2.28 6.96
CA ASN A 170 -0.51 -2.76 5.96
C ASN A 170 -0.23 -4.23 5.67
N ILE A 171 -1.29 -5.03 5.59
CA ILE A 171 -1.24 -6.43 5.14
C ILE A 171 -1.83 -6.49 3.74
N TRP A 172 -1.01 -6.75 2.73
CA TRP A 172 -1.46 -6.91 1.35
C TRP A 172 -1.43 -8.38 0.93
N ARG A 173 -2.55 -8.86 0.36
CA ARG A 173 -2.70 -10.25 -0.08
C ARG A 173 -3.39 -10.31 -1.46
N PRO A 174 -2.85 -11.08 -2.44
CA PRO A 174 -3.60 -11.48 -3.62
C PRO A 174 -4.79 -12.38 -3.24
N LEU A 175 -5.95 -12.15 -3.86
CA LEU A 175 -7.14 -13.01 -3.71
C LEU A 175 -7.21 -14.07 -4.79
N ASN A 176 -6.48 -13.87 -5.88
CA ASN A 176 -6.24 -14.86 -6.91
C ASN A 176 -4.75 -14.97 -7.18
N GLY A 177 -4.28 -16.21 -7.32
CA GLY A 177 -2.88 -16.55 -7.53
C GLY A 177 -2.71 -17.55 -8.68
N PRO A 178 -1.52 -17.60 -9.31
CA PRO A 178 -0.44 -16.62 -9.16
C PRO A 178 -0.83 -15.25 -9.75
N VAL A 179 -0.31 -14.15 -9.17
CA VAL A 179 -0.45 -12.81 -9.75
C VAL A 179 0.31 -12.75 -11.07
N LYS A 180 -0.42 -12.54 -12.17
CA LYS A 180 0.12 -12.44 -13.53
C LYS A 180 0.01 -11.05 -14.15
N SER A 181 -0.87 -10.20 -13.61
CA SER A 181 -1.10 -8.85 -14.09
C SER A 181 -1.07 -7.85 -12.93
N MET A 182 -0.62 -6.63 -13.19
CA MET A 182 -0.55 -5.56 -12.19
C MET A 182 0.09 -5.99 -10.85
N PRO A 183 1.24 -6.68 -10.79
CA PRO A 183 1.91 -6.99 -9.51
C PRO A 183 2.17 -5.74 -8.66
N LEU A 184 2.38 -5.94 -7.35
CA LEU A 184 2.75 -4.86 -6.44
C LEU A 184 4.27 -4.79 -6.33
N ALA A 185 4.83 -3.61 -6.63
CA ALA A 185 6.20 -3.26 -6.34
C ALA A 185 6.29 -2.52 -5.01
N VAL A 186 7.35 -2.79 -4.26
CA VAL A 186 7.69 -2.18 -2.97
C VAL A 186 9.10 -1.61 -3.01
N CYS A 187 9.31 -0.42 -2.47
CA CYS A 187 10.60 0.22 -2.38
C CYS A 187 11.26 -0.10 -1.04
N ASP A 188 12.52 -0.52 -1.07
CA ASP A 188 13.33 -0.74 0.13
C ASP A 188 13.61 0.60 0.83
N SER A 189 13.16 0.70 2.08
CA SER A 189 13.25 1.92 2.89
C SER A 189 14.68 2.43 3.07
N ARG A 190 15.71 1.59 2.91
CA ARG A 190 17.12 2.01 2.98
C ARG A 190 17.55 2.87 1.79
N TYR A 191 16.79 2.81 0.70
CA TYR A 191 17.02 3.52 -0.55
C TYR A 191 15.91 4.52 -0.88
N LEU A 192 15.07 4.84 0.11
CA LEU A 192 14.00 5.81 0.00
C LEU A 192 14.34 7.00 0.91
N HIS A 193 14.83 8.08 0.31
CA HIS A 193 15.29 9.23 1.07
C HIS A 193 14.11 10.10 1.53
N GLU A 194 14.27 10.81 2.65
CA GLU A 194 13.25 11.77 3.14
C GLU A 194 12.90 12.81 2.07
N ASP A 195 13.89 13.28 1.31
CA ASP A 195 13.72 14.26 0.24
C ASP A 195 12.94 13.71 -0.97
N ASP A 196 12.76 12.38 -1.07
CA ASP A 196 11.96 11.76 -2.14
C ASP A 196 10.45 11.78 -1.80
N ILE A 197 10.08 12.19 -0.58
CA ILE A 197 8.76 11.95 0.00
C ILE A 197 8.03 13.26 0.23
N VAL A 198 6.88 13.40 -0.42
CA VAL A 198 6.09 14.63 -0.37
C VAL A 198 4.75 14.36 0.29
N ALA A 199 4.46 15.06 1.38
CA ALA A 199 3.17 14.99 2.04
C ALA A 199 2.04 15.40 1.09
N SER A 200 0.93 14.66 1.14
CA SER A 200 -0.21 14.85 0.26
C SER A 200 -1.53 14.68 1.02
N ASP A 201 -2.44 15.63 0.87
CA ASP A 201 -3.75 15.58 1.52
C ASP A 201 -4.77 14.79 0.71
N ILE A 202 -5.37 13.79 1.33
CA ILE A 202 -6.59 13.13 0.89
C ILE A 202 -7.76 13.75 1.65
N VAL A 203 -8.53 14.58 0.94
CA VAL A 203 -9.68 15.31 1.50
C VAL A 203 -10.95 14.49 1.30
N LEU A 204 -11.55 14.06 2.41
CA LEU A 204 -12.87 13.42 2.46
C LEU A 204 -13.88 14.38 3.11
N PRO A 205 -15.21 14.19 2.91
CA PRO A 205 -16.23 15.11 3.42
C PRO A 205 -16.17 15.42 4.93
N HIS A 206 -15.64 14.51 5.75
CA HIS A 206 -15.61 14.63 7.21
C HIS A 206 -14.23 14.38 7.80
N LEU A 207 -13.20 14.20 6.96
CA LEU A 207 -11.86 13.82 7.40
C LEU A 207 -10.84 14.25 6.37
N GLN A 208 -9.73 14.81 6.84
CA GLN A 208 -8.52 14.94 6.06
C GLN A 208 -7.55 13.85 6.52
N ILE A 209 -6.96 13.13 5.57
CA ILE A 209 -5.90 12.14 5.80
C ILE A 209 -4.71 12.63 5.00
N GLN A 210 -3.53 12.63 5.58
CA GLN A 210 -2.30 12.87 4.85
C GLN A 210 -1.64 11.53 4.52
N ALA A 211 -1.22 11.39 3.28
CA ALA A 211 -0.44 10.30 2.70
C ALA A 211 0.89 10.89 2.19
N TYR A 212 1.73 10.06 1.57
CA TYR A 212 2.89 10.56 0.84
C TYR A 212 2.85 10.17 -0.64
N GLU A 213 3.15 11.13 -1.50
CA GLU A 213 3.52 10.91 -2.90
C GLU A 213 5.05 10.82 -3.00
N ILE A 214 5.55 10.13 -4.02
CA ILE A 214 6.99 9.84 -4.15
C ILE A 214 7.55 10.53 -5.39
N TRP A 215 8.60 11.34 -5.22
CA TRP A 215 9.44 11.81 -6.31
C TRP A 215 10.38 10.71 -6.80
N TYR A 216 10.68 10.76 -8.11
CA TYR A 216 11.62 9.82 -8.69
C TYR A 216 13.04 10.12 -8.21
N ASN A 217 13.72 9.07 -7.74
CA ASN A 217 15.15 9.08 -7.45
C ASN A 217 15.76 7.80 -8.02
N PRO A 218 16.81 7.88 -8.87
CA PRO A 218 17.42 6.70 -9.49
C PRO A 218 18.07 5.74 -8.48
N ASN A 219 18.31 6.17 -7.24
CA ASN A 219 18.88 5.32 -6.19
C ASN A 219 17.82 4.45 -5.48
N GLN A 220 16.53 4.68 -5.73
CA GLN A 220 15.45 3.86 -5.15
C GLN A 220 15.55 2.41 -5.63
N ALA A 221 15.44 1.48 -4.69
CA ALA A 221 15.52 0.05 -4.97
C ALA A 221 14.12 -0.58 -4.85
N TRP A 222 13.54 -0.92 -6.00
CA TRP A 222 12.19 -1.49 -6.10
C TRP A 222 12.23 -3.01 -6.24
N TYR A 223 11.32 -3.69 -5.57
CA TYR A 223 11.21 -5.14 -5.53
C TYR A 223 9.77 -5.59 -5.77
N PHE A 224 9.60 -6.80 -6.30
CA PHE A 224 8.30 -7.46 -6.41
C PHE A 224 8.47 -8.97 -6.24
N LEU A 225 7.38 -9.69 -5.99
CA LEU A 225 7.40 -11.13 -5.89
C LEU A 225 6.79 -11.76 -7.14
N ASP A 226 7.62 -12.38 -7.99
CA ASP A 226 7.14 -13.03 -9.21
C ASP A 226 6.21 -14.20 -8.90
N GLN A 227 5.08 -14.27 -9.62
CA GLN A 227 4.06 -15.31 -9.43
C GLN A 227 3.60 -15.43 -7.96
N GLN A 228 3.39 -14.29 -7.30
CA GLN A 228 2.93 -14.27 -5.91
C GLN A 228 1.59 -15.01 -5.79
N GLU A 229 1.53 -16.01 -4.92
CA GLU A 229 0.32 -16.78 -4.65
C GLU A 229 -0.52 -16.12 -3.56
N SER A 230 -1.80 -16.50 -3.43
CA SER A 230 -2.69 -15.98 -2.37
C SER A 230 -2.25 -16.39 -0.95
N THR A 231 -1.41 -17.42 -0.85
CA THR A 231 -0.79 -17.85 0.41
C THR A 231 0.42 -16.99 0.80
N GLU A 232 0.88 -16.10 -0.07
CA GLU A 232 2.05 -15.26 0.15
C GLU A 232 1.60 -13.83 0.43
N VAL A 233 1.72 -13.44 1.70
CA VAL A 233 1.27 -12.14 2.21
C VAL A 233 2.45 -11.19 2.26
N LEU A 234 2.20 -9.94 1.89
CA LEU A 234 3.17 -8.86 1.99
C LEU A 234 2.78 -7.94 3.15
N LEU A 235 3.68 -7.78 4.12
CA LEU A 235 3.56 -6.80 5.19
C LEU A 235 4.34 -5.54 4.78
N MET A 236 3.75 -4.36 4.97
CA MET A 236 4.36 -3.08 4.61
C MET A 236 4.20 -2.10 5.77
N LEU A 237 5.29 -1.47 6.19
CA LEU A 237 5.29 -0.44 7.20
C LEU A 237 4.91 0.90 6.56
N SER A 238 3.82 1.51 7.01
CA SER A 238 3.41 2.84 6.54
C SER A 238 3.89 3.94 7.47
N ALA A 239 3.95 3.68 8.78
CA ALA A 239 4.48 4.59 9.78
C ALA A 239 4.99 3.85 11.02
N ASP A 240 5.98 4.42 11.69
CA ASP A 240 6.60 3.93 12.91
C ASP A 240 6.88 5.13 13.84
N SER A 241 6.59 4.97 15.14
CA SER A 241 6.77 6.03 16.13
C SER A 241 8.22 6.26 16.56
N ILE A 242 9.09 5.27 16.36
CA ILE A 242 10.50 5.29 16.73
C ILE A 242 11.39 5.55 15.52
N THR A 243 11.10 4.90 14.39
CA THR A 243 11.96 4.94 13.19
C THR A 243 11.31 5.70 12.05
N SER A 244 12.11 6.18 11.07
CA SER A 244 11.60 6.74 9.82
C SER A 244 11.29 5.70 8.74
N ILE A 245 11.41 4.41 9.06
CA ILE A 245 11.24 3.31 8.11
C ILE A 245 9.81 3.28 7.59
N ARG A 246 9.68 3.14 6.27
CA ARG A 246 8.39 3.09 5.57
C ARG A 246 8.54 2.51 4.17
N CYS A 247 7.45 1.95 3.66
CA CYS A 247 7.43 1.25 2.38
C CYS A 247 6.57 2.00 1.37
N ALA A 248 7.22 2.73 0.47
CA ALA A 248 6.57 3.18 -0.75
C ALA A 248 6.21 1.98 -1.62
N HIS A 249 5.04 2.02 -2.24
CA HIS A 249 4.56 0.92 -3.07
C HIS A 249 3.75 1.44 -4.27
N SER A 250 3.69 0.61 -5.31
CA SER A 250 2.94 0.90 -6.53
C SER A 250 2.55 -0.40 -7.24
N ALA A 251 1.41 -0.42 -7.92
CA ALA A 251 1.17 -1.44 -8.94
C ALA A 251 1.90 -1.05 -10.24
N PHE A 252 2.42 -2.04 -10.96
CA PHE A 252 3.06 -1.77 -12.26
C PHE A 252 2.56 -2.72 -13.34
N GLU A 253 2.60 -2.27 -14.59
CA GLU A 253 2.30 -3.12 -15.73
C GLU A 253 3.50 -4.03 -16.03
N ASP A 254 3.33 -5.33 -15.72
CA ASP A 254 4.33 -6.32 -16.04
C ASP A 254 4.36 -6.58 -17.55
N PRO A 255 5.50 -6.35 -18.25
CA PRO A 255 5.61 -6.56 -19.69
C PRO A 255 5.42 -8.02 -20.13
N LYS A 256 5.45 -8.99 -19.20
CA LYS A 256 5.15 -10.39 -19.47
C LYS A 256 3.66 -10.73 -19.32
N THR A 257 2.83 -9.79 -18.86
CA THR A 257 1.37 -9.98 -18.77
C THR A 257 0.79 -10.23 -20.16
N LYS A 258 0.08 -11.33 -20.33
CA LYS A 258 -0.68 -11.64 -21.54
C LYS A 258 -2.10 -11.09 -21.47
N THR A 259 -2.74 -10.97 -22.62
CA THR A 259 -4.11 -10.47 -22.71
C THR A 259 -5.12 -11.35 -21.97
N ASP A 260 -4.88 -12.66 -21.96
CA ASP A 260 -5.71 -13.69 -21.33
C ASP A 260 -5.31 -14.00 -19.87
N ASP A 261 -4.26 -13.38 -19.34
CA ASP A 261 -3.86 -13.57 -17.95
C ASP A 261 -4.97 -13.07 -16.99
N PRO A 262 -5.19 -13.77 -15.86
CA PRO A 262 -6.21 -13.40 -14.91
C PRO A 262 -5.92 -12.03 -14.31
N LYS A 263 -6.92 -11.16 -14.33
CA LYS A 263 -6.86 -9.82 -13.75
C LYS A 263 -6.68 -9.93 -12.23
N ARG A 264 -5.69 -9.23 -11.67
CA ARG A 264 -5.41 -9.23 -10.23
C ARG A 264 -6.61 -8.76 -9.40
N GLN A 265 -6.88 -9.52 -8.35
CA GLN A 265 -7.74 -9.17 -7.22
C GLN A 265 -6.87 -9.22 -5.96
N SER A 266 -7.01 -8.24 -5.09
CA SER A 266 -6.24 -8.18 -3.83
C SER A 266 -7.05 -7.55 -2.72
N ILE A 267 -6.72 -7.90 -1.48
CA ILE A 267 -7.17 -7.21 -0.28
C ILE A 267 -5.98 -6.58 0.43
N GLU A 268 -6.21 -5.42 1.02
CA GLU A 268 -5.26 -4.74 1.89
C GLU A 268 -5.96 -4.39 3.20
N LEU A 269 -5.38 -4.85 4.30
CA LEU A 269 -5.82 -4.51 5.65
C LEU A 269 -4.90 -3.43 6.21
N ARG A 270 -5.46 -2.52 7.00
CA ARG A 270 -4.70 -1.47 7.69
C ARG A 270 -4.76 -1.70 9.19
N CYS A 271 -3.59 -1.87 9.78
CA CYS A 271 -3.43 -2.30 11.15
C CYS A 271 -2.68 -1.25 11.96
N MET A 272 -3.18 -0.97 13.16
CA MET A 272 -2.39 -0.34 14.22
C MET A 272 -1.77 -1.45 15.06
N VAL A 273 -0.48 -1.34 15.33
CA VAL A 273 0.28 -2.29 16.14
C VAL A 273 0.88 -1.51 17.32
N PHE A 274 0.71 -2.02 18.53
CA PHE A 274 1.21 -1.43 19.77
C PHE A 274 2.01 -2.47 20.56
N TYR A 275 3.14 -2.02 21.14
CA TYR A 275 4.10 -2.86 21.84
C TYR A 275 4.27 -2.46 23.31
#